data_AF-A0A3N4ZMK6-F1
#
_entry.id   AF-A0A3N4ZMK6-F1
#
_cell.length_a   1.000
_cell.length_b   1.000
_cell.length_c   1.000
_cell.angle_alpha   90.00
_cell.angle_beta   90.00
_cell.angle_gamma   90.00
#
_symmetry.space_group_name_H-M   'P 1'
#
loop_
_entity.id
_entity.type
_entity.pdbx_description
1 polymer ?
#
loop_
_entity_poly.entity_id
_entity_poly.type
_entity_poly.pdbx_seq_one_letter_code
_entity_poly.pdbx_strand_id
1 'polypeptide(L)'
;MKRTVLTLLGTAALVGLAVQPATATVHEITGMFCSEHGNPFPAGLSDPTRGNFAQPLVKTGFIESITPYDDGVNGPGMLVNFDFEHPASKVVGAGGIIFVGDGTYLEGFVLDPDAGFTNCKLLRG
;
A
#
# COMPACT_ATOMS: atom_id res chain seq x y z
N MET A 1 21.72 -34.04 43.90
CA MET A 1 20.41 -34.33 43.27
C MET A 1 19.36 -33.62 44.12
N LYS A 2 18.53 -32.66 43.71
CA LYS A 2 17.97 -32.23 42.42
C LYS A 2 17.80 -30.69 42.46
N ARG A 3 18.26 -29.99 41.42
CA ARG A 3 17.98 -28.58 41.14
C ARG A 3 17.00 -28.52 39.98
N THR A 4 15.75 -28.11 40.21
CA THR A 4 14.72 -27.61 39.25
C THR A 4 13.40 -27.69 40.03
N VAL A 5 12.53 -26.68 40.11
CA VAL A 5 11.74 -26.08 39.04
C VAL A 5 11.15 -24.79 39.63
N LEU A 6 11.28 -23.64 38.96
CA LEU A 6 10.25 -22.59 38.98
C LEU A 6 10.52 -21.63 37.81
N THR A 7 9.95 -21.92 36.65
CA THR A 7 10.00 -21.02 35.50
C THR A 7 8.72 -21.22 34.70
N LEU A 8 7.63 -20.57 35.12
CA LEU A 8 6.35 -20.54 34.39
C LEU A 8 5.44 -19.46 34.99
N LEU A 9 5.84 -18.19 34.85
CA LEU A 9 4.96 -17.03 35.07
C LEU A 9 5.54 -15.85 34.28
N GLY A 10 5.33 -15.84 32.96
CA GLY A 10 5.84 -14.75 32.11
C GLY A 10 5.17 -14.58 30.76
N THR A 11 4.19 -15.41 30.39
CA THR A 11 3.66 -15.45 29.00
C THR A 11 2.27 -14.83 28.82
N ALA A 12 1.64 -14.25 29.84
CA ALA A 12 0.25 -13.79 29.75
C ALA A 12 0.04 -12.31 29.34
N ALA A 13 1.09 -11.53 29.07
CA ALA A 13 0.97 -10.07 28.98
C ALA A 13 0.86 -9.46 27.55
N LEU A 14 0.82 -10.26 26.48
CA LEU A 14 0.94 -9.73 25.10
C LEU A 14 -0.36 -9.66 24.27
N VAL A 15 -1.53 -9.93 24.84
CA VAL A 15 -2.80 -10.02 24.06
C VAL A 15 -3.51 -8.67 23.86
N GLY A 16 -2.87 -7.54 24.15
CA GLY A 16 -3.56 -6.24 24.28
C GLY A 16 -3.48 -5.25 23.12
N LEU A 17 -2.66 -5.48 22.09
CA LEU A 17 -2.52 -4.52 20.99
C LEU A 17 -3.64 -4.75 19.96
N ALA A 18 -4.77 -4.08 20.16
CA ALA A 18 -5.80 -3.96 19.15
C ALA A 18 -5.23 -3.24 17.93
N VAL A 19 -4.94 -4.01 16.87
CA VAL A 19 -4.55 -3.49 15.55
C VAL A 19 -5.67 -2.55 15.09
N GLN A 20 -5.39 -1.24 15.06
CA GLN A 20 -6.30 -0.27 14.48
C GLN A 20 -6.33 -0.49 12.97
N PRO A 21 -7.51 -0.42 12.32
CA PRO A 21 -7.59 -0.53 10.87
C PRO A 21 -6.85 0.65 10.24
N ALA A 22 -5.77 0.37 9.51
CA ALA A 22 -5.04 1.38 8.76
C ALA A 22 -5.97 2.04 7.74
N THR A 23 -6.16 3.36 7.84
CA THR A 23 -7.03 4.09 6.91
C THR A 23 -6.23 4.44 5.66
N ALA A 24 -6.43 3.70 4.57
CA ALA A 24 -5.87 4.04 3.26
C ALA A 24 -6.91 4.82 2.43
N THR A 25 -6.48 5.92 1.82
CA THR A 25 -7.28 6.66 0.82
C THR A 25 -6.82 6.28 -0.57
N VAL A 26 -7.72 5.77 -1.41
CA VAL A 26 -7.42 5.48 -2.82
C VAL A 26 -7.79 6.68 -3.67
N HIS A 27 -6.81 7.24 -4.37
CA HIS A 27 -7.04 8.27 -5.38
C HIS A 27 -7.27 7.60 -6.73
N GLU A 28 -8.52 7.56 -7.19
CA GLU A 28 -8.86 7.05 -8.53
C GLU A 28 -8.54 8.13 -9.57
N ILE A 29 -7.53 7.92 -10.41
CA ILE A 29 -7.30 8.77 -11.58
C ILE A 29 -8.32 8.39 -12.66
N THR A 30 -9.48 9.04 -12.66
CA THR A 30 -10.53 8.84 -13.68
C THR A 30 -10.07 9.30 -15.07
N GLY A 31 -10.66 8.77 -16.13
CA GLY A 31 -10.34 9.07 -17.54
C GLY A 31 -10.40 10.55 -17.96
N MET A 32 -10.79 11.48 -17.08
CA MET A 32 -10.51 12.92 -17.26
C MET A 32 -9.02 13.22 -17.40
N PHE A 33 -8.14 12.35 -16.90
CA PHE A 33 -6.69 12.44 -17.12
C PHE A 33 -6.33 12.41 -18.62
N CYS A 34 -7.17 11.79 -19.45
CA CYS A 34 -7.01 11.73 -20.90
C CYS A 34 -7.75 12.88 -21.64
N SER A 35 -8.46 13.78 -20.95
CA SER A 35 -9.29 14.83 -21.57
C SER A 35 -8.92 16.26 -21.14
N GLU A 36 -7.71 16.47 -20.63
CA GLU A 36 -7.05 17.78 -20.38
C GLU A 36 -7.77 18.82 -19.49
N HIS A 37 -8.86 18.50 -18.80
CA HIS A 37 -9.70 19.53 -18.17
C HIS A 37 -10.08 19.18 -16.72
N GLY A 38 -9.20 19.42 -15.75
CA GLY A 38 -9.59 19.42 -14.32
C GLY A 38 -8.46 19.29 -13.30
N ASN A 39 -8.79 19.47 -12.02
CA ASN A 39 -7.89 19.19 -10.89
C ASN A 39 -7.41 17.72 -10.98
N PRO A 40 -6.10 17.47 -11.13
CA PRO A 40 -5.55 16.13 -11.40
C PRO A 40 -5.72 15.16 -10.24
N PHE A 41 -6.11 15.65 -9.06
CA PHE A 41 -6.43 14.85 -7.89
C PHE A 41 -7.94 14.92 -7.65
N PRO A 42 -8.75 14.02 -8.24
CA PRO A 42 -10.10 13.84 -7.76
C PRO A 42 -10.04 13.49 -6.27
N ALA A 43 -11.07 13.92 -5.52
CA ALA A 43 -11.19 13.58 -4.12
C ALA A 43 -11.05 12.06 -3.98
N GLY A 44 -10.09 11.62 -3.15
CA GLY A 44 -9.88 10.20 -2.93
C GLY A 44 -11.16 9.55 -2.41
N LEU A 45 -11.40 8.31 -2.83
CA LEU A 45 -12.48 7.51 -2.28
C LEU A 45 -12.03 7.01 -0.90
N SER A 46 -12.45 7.71 0.14
CA SER A 46 -12.32 7.26 1.52
C SER A 46 -13.65 7.47 2.25
N ASP A 47 -14.33 6.37 2.55
CA ASP A 47 -15.51 6.33 3.43
C ASP A 47 -15.26 5.25 4.49
N PRO A 48 -14.95 5.60 5.74
CA PRO A 48 -14.61 4.63 6.78
C PRO A 48 -15.77 3.68 7.12
N THR A 49 -16.98 3.95 6.62
CA THR A 49 -18.16 3.08 6.80
C THR A 49 -18.33 2.05 5.69
N ARG A 50 -17.51 2.12 4.63
CA ARG A 50 -17.57 1.19 3.49
C ARG A 50 -16.35 0.28 3.44
N GLY A 51 -16.50 -0.84 2.73
CA GLY A 51 -15.48 -1.89 2.63
C GLY A 51 -14.16 -1.41 2.01
N ASN A 52 -13.15 -2.27 2.08
CA ASN A 52 -11.78 -1.98 1.68
C ASN A 52 -11.67 -1.41 0.25
N PHE A 53 -11.35 -0.12 0.14
CA PHE A 53 -11.16 0.60 -1.13
C PHE A 53 -9.98 0.11 -1.96
N ALA A 54 -9.06 -0.65 -1.36
CA ALA A 54 -7.96 -1.29 -2.08
C ALA A 54 -8.40 -2.58 -2.81
N GLN A 55 -9.63 -3.09 -2.61
CA GLN A 55 -10.08 -4.31 -3.29
C GLN A 55 -9.91 -4.28 -4.83
N PRO A 56 -10.22 -3.20 -5.55
CA PRO A 56 -9.95 -3.12 -6.98
C PRO A 56 -8.45 -3.22 -7.31
N LEU A 57 -7.57 -2.61 -6.50
CA LEU A 57 -6.11 -2.68 -6.70
C LEU A 57 -5.58 -4.10 -6.47
N VAL A 58 -6.13 -4.80 -5.47
CA VAL A 58 -5.81 -6.22 -5.22
C VAL A 58 -6.36 -7.11 -6.34
N LYS A 59 -7.61 -6.89 -6.78
CA LYS A 59 -8.25 -7.70 -7.84
C LYS A 59 -7.63 -7.52 -9.21
N THR A 60 -7.12 -6.31 -9.50
CA THR A 60 -6.41 -6.04 -10.75
C THR A 60 -5.03 -6.66 -10.77
N GLY A 61 -4.46 -7.01 -9.61
CA GLY A 61 -3.08 -7.47 -9.49
C GLY A 61 -2.06 -6.34 -9.39
N PHE A 62 -2.52 -5.08 -9.33
CA PHE A 62 -1.62 -3.94 -9.15
C PHE A 62 -0.92 -3.95 -7.79
N ILE A 63 -1.57 -4.48 -6.74
CA ILE A 63 -0.87 -4.87 -5.52
C ILE A 63 -0.41 -6.33 -5.70
N GLU A 64 0.90 -6.52 -5.85
CA GLU A 64 1.49 -7.85 -6.03
C GLU A 64 1.49 -8.65 -4.73
N SER A 65 1.86 -7.99 -3.63
CA SER A 65 1.99 -8.62 -2.32
C SER A 65 2.01 -7.62 -1.19
N ILE A 66 1.80 -8.12 0.03
CA ILE A 66 2.02 -7.39 1.27
C ILE A 66 2.95 -8.26 2.13
N THR A 67 4.16 -7.78 2.39
CA THR A 67 5.23 -8.57 3.05
C THR A 67 5.73 -7.88 4.32
N PRO A 68 6.23 -8.62 5.31
CA PRO A 68 6.93 -8.02 6.45
C PRO A 68 8.10 -7.13 5.98
N TYR A 69 8.31 -6.03 6.67
CA TYR A 69 9.39 -5.08 6.43
C TYR A 69 10.07 -4.71 7.76
N ASP A 70 11.17 -5.38 8.06
CA ASP A 70 11.80 -5.37 9.39
C ASP A 70 12.74 -4.17 9.60
N ASP A 71 13.28 -3.61 8.52
CA ASP A 71 14.26 -2.52 8.47
C ASP A 71 13.64 -1.13 8.27
N GLY A 72 12.33 -1.01 8.50
CA GLY A 72 11.61 0.25 8.36
C GLY A 72 12.14 1.37 9.25
N VAL A 73 12.25 2.58 8.69
CA VAL A 73 12.76 3.78 9.39
C VAL A 73 11.97 4.15 10.65
N ASN A 74 10.72 3.69 10.78
CA ASN A 74 9.86 3.89 11.95
C ASN A 74 9.62 2.57 12.72
N GLY A 75 10.50 1.59 12.55
CA GLY A 75 10.40 0.25 13.11
C GLY A 75 9.74 -0.76 12.15
N PRO A 76 9.66 -2.04 12.55
CA PRO A 76 9.09 -3.10 11.73
C PRO A 76 7.64 -2.81 11.32
N GLY A 77 7.25 -3.26 10.14
CA GLY A 77 5.91 -3.09 9.59
C GLY A 77 5.61 -3.99 8.41
N MET A 78 4.69 -3.54 7.56
CA MET A 78 4.28 -4.22 6.33
C MET A 78 4.58 -3.34 5.12
N LEU A 79 5.26 -3.89 4.13
CA LEU A 79 5.49 -3.27 2.83
C LEU A 79 4.40 -3.73 1.85
N VAL A 80 3.72 -2.76 1.23
CA VAL A 80 2.83 -3.00 0.09
C VAL A 80 3.66 -2.91 -1.19
N ASN A 81 3.76 -4.02 -1.92
CA ASN A 81 4.48 -4.09 -3.19
C ASN A 81 3.51 -3.85 -4.34
N PHE A 82 3.81 -2.86 -5.18
CA PHE A 82 3.02 -2.51 -6.36
C PHE A 82 3.71 -2.99 -7.64
N ASP A 83 2.93 -3.49 -8.59
CA ASP A 83 3.37 -3.76 -9.96
C ASP A 83 3.30 -2.45 -10.77
N PHE A 84 4.37 -1.66 -10.75
CA PHE A 84 4.42 -0.42 -11.54
C PHE A 84 4.44 -0.66 -13.05
N GLU A 85 4.67 -1.88 -13.53
CA GLU A 85 4.62 -2.27 -14.94
C GLU A 85 3.20 -2.72 -15.37
N HIS A 86 2.27 -2.81 -14.43
CA HIS A 86 0.91 -3.23 -14.70
C HIS A 86 0.27 -2.32 -15.77
N PRO A 87 -0.47 -2.86 -16.76
CA PRO A 87 -1.07 -2.05 -17.82
C PRO A 87 -2.06 -0.97 -17.32
N ALA A 88 -2.65 -1.18 -16.14
CA ALA A 88 -3.53 -0.20 -15.50
C ALA A 88 -2.77 0.86 -14.67
N SER A 89 -1.46 0.72 -14.49
CA SER A 89 -0.66 1.68 -13.74
C SER A 89 -0.64 3.03 -14.45
N LYS A 90 -0.85 4.09 -13.68
CA LYS A 90 -0.71 5.50 -14.10
C LYS A 90 0.41 6.21 -13.36
N VAL A 91 1.20 5.45 -12.61
CA VAL A 91 2.29 5.90 -11.78
C VAL A 91 3.52 5.04 -12.03
N VAL A 92 4.69 5.59 -11.76
CA VAL A 92 5.96 4.87 -11.82
C VAL A 92 6.64 4.92 -10.46
N GLY A 93 7.38 3.86 -10.14
CA GLY A 93 8.17 3.79 -8.92
C GLY A 93 9.23 4.90 -8.87
N ALA A 94 9.33 5.56 -7.72
CA ALA A 94 10.36 6.56 -7.45
C ALA A 94 11.61 5.93 -6.78
N GLY A 95 11.62 4.61 -6.56
CA GLY A 95 12.76 3.84 -6.08
C GLY A 95 13.04 3.93 -4.58
N GLY A 96 12.25 4.67 -3.81
CA GLY A 96 12.45 4.86 -2.36
C GLY A 96 11.26 4.36 -1.54
N ILE A 97 11.52 3.57 -0.50
CA ILE A 97 10.46 3.14 0.44
C ILE A 97 10.14 4.28 1.41
N ILE A 98 8.84 4.56 1.58
CA ILE A 98 8.33 5.59 2.49
C ILE A 98 7.37 4.98 3.51
N PHE A 99 7.33 5.58 4.70
CA PHE A 99 6.37 5.24 5.75
C PHE A 99 5.11 6.10 5.61
N VAL A 100 3.94 5.45 5.63
CA VAL A 100 2.65 6.14 5.43
C VAL A 100 1.72 6.08 6.64
N GLY A 101 2.18 5.52 7.76
CA GLY A 101 1.41 5.40 9.01
C GLY A 101 1.04 3.96 9.36
N ASP A 102 0.67 3.73 10.61
CA ASP A 102 0.14 2.44 11.10
C ASP A 102 0.99 1.20 10.76
N GLY A 103 2.31 1.34 10.77
CA GLY A 103 3.23 0.26 10.42
C GLY A 103 3.22 -0.08 8.91
N THR A 104 2.67 0.79 8.06
CA THR A 104 2.59 0.57 6.61
C THR A 104 3.69 1.32 5.88
N TYR A 105 4.32 0.61 4.95
CA TYR A 105 5.35 1.09 4.06
C TYR A 105 4.95 0.83 2.61
N LEU A 106 5.43 1.68 1.71
CA LEU A 106 5.27 1.50 0.27
C LEU A 106 6.43 2.14 -0.49
N GLU A 107 6.69 1.69 -1.72
CA GLU A 107 7.56 2.44 -2.62
C GLU A 107 6.87 3.75 -3.02
N GLY A 108 7.54 4.88 -2.79
CA GLY A 108 7.10 6.17 -3.27
C GLY A 108 6.96 6.14 -4.79
N PHE A 109 6.02 6.90 -5.32
CA PHE A 109 5.70 6.90 -6.74
C PHE A 109 5.45 8.31 -7.24
N VAL A 110 5.61 8.50 -8.54
CA VAL A 110 5.26 9.73 -9.25
C VAL A 110 4.29 9.41 -10.38
N LEU A 111 3.60 10.42 -10.89
CA LEU A 111 2.80 10.26 -12.10
C LEU A 111 3.69 9.80 -13.25
N ASP A 112 3.20 8.85 -14.04
CA ASP A 112 3.88 8.42 -15.25
C ASP A 112 4.11 9.63 -16.18
N PRO A 113 5.37 9.94 -16.52
CA PRO A 113 5.70 11.11 -17.34
C PRO A 113 5.13 11.02 -18.77
N ASP A 114 4.77 9.83 -19.24
CA ASP A 114 4.13 9.59 -20.53
C ASP A 114 2.59 9.63 -20.41
N ALA A 115 2.06 10.51 -19.57
CA ALA A 115 0.62 10.68 -19.30
C ALA A 115 -0.12 9.38 -18.94
N GLY A 116 0.57 8.43 -18.30
CA GLY A 116 0.01 7.12 -17.94
C GLY A 116 -0.03 6.10 -19.07
N PHE A 117 0.73 6.31 -20.15
CA PHE A 117 0.79 5.43 -21.31
C PHE A 117 2.07 4.58 -21.40
N THR A 118 3.01 4.69 -20.46
CA THR A 118 4.25 3.89 -20.46
C THR A 118 3.93 2.39 -20.56
N ASN A 119 2.91 1.93 -19.83
CA ASN A 119 2.49 0.53 -19.80
C ASN A 119 1.32 0.18 -20.73
N CYS A 120 0.80 1.16 -21.49
CA CYS A 120 -0.30 0.96 -22.43
C CYS A 120 0.18 0.43 -23.79
N LYS A 121 0.94 -0.68 -23.80
CA LYS A 121 1.60 -1.24 -24.99
C LYS A 121 0.65 -1.63 -26.14
N LEU A 122 -0.64 -1.85 -25.84
CA LEU A 122 -1.66 -2.25 -26.82
C LEU A 122 -2.43 -1.08 -27.47
N LEU A 123 -2.25 0.16 -27.00
CA LEU A 123 -2.96 1.34 -27.52
C LEU A 123 -2.08 2.23 -28.42
N ARG A 124 -0.79 1.93 -28.53
CA ARG A 124 0.12 2.55 -29.50
C ARG A 124 -0.06 1.87 -30.86
N GLY A 125 -1.04 2.34 -31.62
CA GLY A 125 -1.20 2.09 -33.05
C GLY A 125 -0.53 3.17 -33.87
#